data_AF-A0A257WDP4-F1
#
_entry.id   AF-A0A257WDP4-F1
#
_cell.length_a   1.000
_cell.length_b   1.000
_cell.length_c   1.000
_cell.angle_alpha   90.00
_cell.angle_beta   90.00
_cell.angle_gamma   90.00
#
_symmetry.space_group_name_H-M   'P 1'
#
loop_
_entity.id
_entity.type
_entity.pdbx_description
1 polymer ?
#
loop_
_entity_poly.entity_id
_entity_poly.type
_entity_poly.pdbx_seq_one_letter_code
_entity_poly.pdbx_strand_id
1 'polypeptide(L)'
;MRVQGILERVTCPHCWEQFPPERSLWVSEHTDLLGDHRLGDLQQQRFLPSRFTVDGWAIDAKNMSCHQLACPNCHLTIPRAMYEMEPLFLSIFGAPSSGKSYFLAAMTWELRKTLPLKFSLSFSDADPVMNQTLTEYEREVFANDNEETLTPMNRLIHKTDIVGDLYDSVSFGKHTINFPRPFLFSLQPQGAHPKANSGTGVGRAICLYDNAG
;
A
#
# COMPACT_ATOMS: atom_id res chain seq x y z
N MET A 1 8.48 -16.21 17.54
CA MET A 1 7.79 -15.17 16.75
C MET A 1 8.07 -13.84 17.46
N ARG A 2 9.01 -13.02 16.98
CA ARG A 2 9.31 -11.73 17.61
C ARG A 2 8.17 -10.78 17.22
N VAL A 3 7.46 -10.25 18.21
CA VAL A 3 6.47 -9.18 18.00
C VAL A 3 7.23 -7.99 17.43
N GLN A 4 6.99 -7.64 16.17
CA GLN A 4 7.43 -6.36 15.62
C GLN A 4 6.67 -5.27 16.39
N GLY A 5 7.40 -4.32 16.97
CA GLY A 5 6.79 -3.22 17.71
C GLY A 5 6.11 -2.24 16.76
N ILE A 6 5.08 -1.56 17.24
CA ILE A 6 4.45 -0.44 16.52
C ILE A 6 5.41 0.76 16.53
N LEU A 7 5.49 1.50 15.42
CA LEU A 7 6.26 2.74 15.31
C LEU A 7 5.68 3.84 16.20
N GLU A 8 6.54 4.71 16.73
CA GLU A 8 6.09 5.88 17.51
C GLU A 8 5.27 6.89 16.67
N ARG A 9 5.56 6.94 15.36
CA ARG A 9 4.83 7.77 14.40
C ARG A 9 4.59 6.99 13.11
N VAL A 10 3.41 7.20 12.53
CA VAL A 10 2.98 6.61 11.27
C VAL A 10 2.96 7.72 10.23
N THR A 11 3.58 7.46 9.08
CA THR A 11 3.49 8.35 7.92
C THR A 11 2.46 7.77 6.95
N CYS A 12 1.39 8.49 6.68
CA CYS A 12 0.40 8.08 5.69
C CYS A 12 1.07 7.96 4.30
N PRO A 13 0.95 6.83 3.59
CA PRO A 13 1.58 6.68 2.28
C PRO A 13 0.79 7.38 1.16
N HIS A 14 -0.36 8.00 1.47
CA HIS A 14 -1.17 8.71 0.49
C HIS A 14 -0.95 10.22 0.57
N CYS A 15 -1.11 10.79 1.77
CA CYS A 15 -1.05 12.24 1.99
C CYS A 15 0.19 12.72 2.76
N TRP A 16 1.09 11.81 3.15
CA TRP A 16 2.29 12.07 3.95
C TRP A 16 2.07 12.70 5.34
N GLU A 17 0.83 12.80 5.81
CA GLU A 17 0.54 13.20 7.19
C GLU A 17 1.25 12.26 8.17
N GLN A 18 1.91 12.83 9.17
CA GLN A 18 2.58 12.09 10.24
C GLN A 18 1.82 12.21 11.55
N PHE A 19 1.36 11.10 12.08
CA PHE A 19 0.54 11.08 13.30
C PHE A 19 0.93 9.91 14.21
N PRO A 20 0.69 10.01 15.53
CA PRO A 20 0.92 8.89 16.42
C PRO A 20 -0.15 7.80 16.22
N PRO A 21 0.17 6.50 16.39
CA PRO A 21 -0.73 5.38 16.07
C PRO A 21 -2.12 5.45 16.74
N GLU A 22 -2.23 6.01 17.95
CA GLU A 22 -3.49 6.14 18.66
C GLU A 22 -4.48 7.13 18.01
N ARG A 23 -4.02 7.95 17.06
CA ARG A 23 -4.89 8.83 16.26
C ARG A 23 -5.42 8.16 15.00
N SER A 24 -5.04 6.91 14.72
CA SER A 24 -5.57 6.18 13.58
C SER A 24 -7.07 5.98 13.66
N LEU A 25 -7.74 6.25 12.55
CA LEU A 25 -9.13 5.89 12.40
C LEU A 25 -9.24 4.41 12.03
N TRP A 26 -10.35 3.80 12.37
CA TRP A 26 -10.73 2.47 11.91
C TRP A 26 -11.89 2.59 10.94
N VAL A 27 -11.97 1.67 9.99
CA VAL A 27 -13.04 1.62 9.00
C VAL A 27 -14.14 0.68 9.50
N SER A 28 -15.38 1.15 9.56
CA SER A 28 -16.52 0.32 9.96
C SER A 28 -16.74 -0.86 9.00
N GLU A 29 -17.29 -1.95 9.53
CA GLU A 29 -17.65 -3.13 8.72
C GLU A 29 -19.16 -3.31 8.57
N HIS A 30 -19.97 -2.81 9.52
CA HIS A 30 -21.41 -2.93 9.40
C HIS A 30 -21.95 -2.13 8.21
N THR A 31 -22.81 -2.75 7.39
CA THR A 31 -23.33 -2.18 6.14
C THR A 31 -24.15 -0.90 6.33
N ASP A 32 -24.76 -0.72 7.51
CA ASP A 32 -25.52 0.49 7.85
C ASP A 32 -24.63 1.69 8.24
N LEU A 33 -23.33 1.49 8.46
CA LEU A 33 -22.41 2.54 8.89
C LEU A 33 -21.70 3.18 7.69
N LEU A 34 -22.49 3.76 6.79
CA LEU A 34 -21.98 4.48 5.62
C LEU A 34 -21.94 5.99 5.87
N GLY A 35 -21.14 6.67 5.06
CA GLY A 35 -21.01 8.13 5.05
C GLY A 35 -19.69 8.58 5.63
N ASP A 36 -18.73 8.84 4.74
CA ASP A 36 -17.45 9.44 5.11
C ASP A 36 -17.33 10.86 4.56
N HIS A 37 -17.03 11.84 5.42
CA HIS A 37 -16.99 13.24 5.00
C HIS A 37 -15.82 13.58 4.05
N ARG A 38 -14.83 12.69 3.93
CA ARG A 38 -13.71 12.81 2.99
C ARG A 38 -13.94 12.01 1.71
N LEU A 39 -14.53 10.83 1.82
CA LEU A 39 -14.60 9.85 0.72
C LEU A 39 -16.00 9.71 0.10
N GLY A 40 -17.03 10.26 0.74
CA GLY A 40 -18.40 10.30 0.24
C GLY A 40 -19.40 9.40 0.97
N ASP A 41 -20.67 9.55 0.60
CA ASP A 41 -21.81 8.97 1.33
C ASP A 41 -21.90 7.43 1.26
N LEU A 42 -21.30 6.83 0.23
CA LEU A 42 -21.31 5.38 0.01
C LEU A 42 -20.11 4.66 0.64
N GLN A 43 -19.21 5.40 1.26
CA GLN A 43 -18.01 4.84 1.88
C GLN A 43 -18.28 4.48 3.33
N GLN A 44 -17.67 3.39 3.81
CA GLN A 44 -17.71 3.01 5.21
C GLN A 44 -17.22 4.15 6.12
N GLN A 45 -17.86 4.35 7.26
CA GLN A 45 -17.47 5.38 8.20
C GLN A 45 -16.07 5.13 8.75
N ARG A 46 -15.27 6.19 8.82
CA ARG A 46 -14.02 6.19 9.58
C ARG A 46 -14.30 6.72 10.99
N PHE A 47 -13.87 5.99 12.02
CA PHE A 47 -14.13 6.35 13.40
C PHE A 47 -12.91 6.12 14.29
N LEU A 48 -12.81 6.91 15.36
CA LEU A 48 -11.83 6.66 16.41
C LEU A 48 -12.44 5.68 17.43
N PRO A 49 -11.86 4.50 17.63
CA PRO A 49 -12.46 3.47 18.48
C PRO A 49 -12.38 3.81 19.96
N SER A 50 -13.40 3.40 20.71
CA SER A 50 -13.44 3.43 22.18
C SER A 50 -13.55 2.04 22.80
N ARG A 51 -13.73 1.01 21.97
CA ARG A 51 -13.92 -0.39 22.36
C ARG A 51 -13.13 -1.30 21.44
N PHE A 52 -12.58 -2.36 22.03
CA PHE A 52 -11.77 -3.34 21.32
C PHE A 52 -12.14 -4.76 21.73
N THR A 53 -11.93 -5.70 20.83
CA THR A 53 -11.94 -7.13 21.13
C THR A 53 -10.69 -7.52 21.93
N VAL A 54 -10.66 -8.75 22.44
CA VAL A 54 -9.48 -9.29 23.15
C VAL A 54 -8.21 -9.35 22.29
N ASP A 55 -8.38 -9.47 20.97
CA ASP A 55 -7.30 -9.49 19.98
C ASP A 55 -6.87 -8.08 19.55
N GLY A 56 -7.49 -7.03 20.10
CA GLY A 56 -7.15 -5.65 19.80
C GLY A 56 -7.80 -5.07 18.54
N TRP A 57 -8.84 -5.71 18.01
CA TRP A 57 -9.63 -5.18 16.88
C TRP A 57 -10.64 -4.15 17.37
N ALA A 58 -10.78 -3.03 16.67
CA ALA A 58 -11.80 -2.03 17.01
C ALA A 58 -13.21 -2.60 16.86
N ILE A 59 -14.12 -2.17 17.73
CA ILE A 59 -15.54 -2.52 17.66
C ILE A 59 -16.34 -1.30 17.23
N ASP A 60 -17.07 -1.39 16.12
CA ASP A 60 -17.90 -0.29 15.62
C ASP A 60 -19.18 -0.04 16.44
N ALA A 61 -19.96 0.97 16.05
CA ALA A 61 -21.21 1.34 16.72
C ALA A 61 -22.30 0.26 16.64
N LYS A 62 -22.16 -0.73 15.75
CA LYS A 62 -23.09 -1.84 15.56
C LYS A 62 -22.53 -3.17 16.11
N ASN A 63 -21.45 -3.10 16.89
CA ASN A 63 -20.77 -4.22 17.53
C ASN A 63 -20.10 -5.20 16.56
N MET A 64 -19.69 -4.74 15.37
CA MET A 64 -18.83 -5.53 14.48
C MET A 64 -17.34 -5.27 14.75
N SER A 65 -16.54 -6.33 14.67
CA SER A 65 -15.08 -6.27 14.73
C SER A 65 -14.55 -5.70 13.41
N CYS A 66 -13.77 -4.64 13.48
CA CYS A 66 -13.22 -3.93 12.33
C CYS A 66 -11.74 -4.26 12.17
N HIS A 67 -11.26 -4.48 10.94
CA HIS A 67 -9.88 -4.94 10.70
C HIS A 67 -8.99 -3.93 9.96
N GLN A 68 -9.58 -2.90 9.34
CA GLN A 68 -8.88 -1.90 8.54
C GLN A 68 -8.62 -0.61 9.32
N LEU A 69 -7.44 -0.04 9.09
CA LEU A 69 -6.98 1.24 9.63
C LEU A 69 -7.00 2.32 8.55
N ALA A 70 -7.21 3.57 8.93
CA ALA A 70 -7.31 4.71 8.03
C ALA A 70 -6.58 5.95 8.56
N CYS A 71 -6.15 6.80 7.63
CA CYS A 71 -5.50 8.06 7.95
C CYS A 71 -6.47 9.03 8.65
N PRO A 72 -6.09 9.68 9.76
CA PRO A 72 -6.93 10.72 10.38
C PRO A 72 -7.08 12.00 9.56
N ASN A 73 -6.25 12.19 8.53
CA ASN A 73 -6.31 13.38 7.66
C ASN A 73 -7.05 13.11 6.35
N CYS A 74 -6.60 12.13 5.55
CA CYS A 74 -7.18 11.84 4.25
C CYS A 74 -8.20 10.69 4.23
N HIS A 75 -8.38 9.96 5.34
CA HIS A 75 -9.33 8.84 5.52
C HIS A 75 -9.08 7.60 4.63
N LEU A 76 -8.11 7.65 3.74
CA LEU A 76 -7.67 6.48 2.97
C LEU A 76 -7.08 5.42 3.89
N THR A 77 -7.32 4.16 3.52
CA THR A 77 -6.85 2.99 4.26
C THR A 77 -5.32 2.97 4.31
N ILE A 78 -4.76 2.68 5.48
CA ILE A 78 -3.32 2.56 5.70
C ILE A 78 -3.01 1.11 6.09
N PRO A 79 -2.16 0.40 5.33
CA PRO A 79 -1.84 -0.99 5.62
C PRO A 79 -1.03 -1.14 6.90
N ARG A 80 -1.19 -2.27 7.60
CA ARG A 80 -0.51 -2.55 8.89
C ARG A 80 1.01 -2.48 8.80
N ALA A 81 1.57 -2.83 7.64
CA ALA A 81 2.99 -2.68 7.37
C ALA A 81 3.53 -1.26 7.66
N MET A 82 2.72 -0.22 7.45
CA MET A 82 3.09 1.18 7.71
C MET A 82 3.15 1.53 9.21
N TYR A 83 2.55 0.69 10.07
CA TYR A 83 2.57 0.82 11.52
C TYR A 83 3.71 0.04 12.16
N GLU A 84 4.22 -0.99 11.48
CA GLU A 84 5.15 -1.97 12.03
C GLU A 84 6.57 -1.80 11.49
N MET A 85 6.72 -1.19 10.31
CA MET A 85 7.99 -1.03 9.63
C MET A 85 8.18 0.41 9.14
N GLU A 86 9.36 0.96 9.39
CA GLU A 86 9.71 2.30 8.91
C GLU A 86 9.59 2.36 7.38
N PRO A 87 8.82 3.31 6.82
CA PRO A 87 8.61 3.37 5.40
C PRO A 87 9.80 3.97 4.65
N LEU A 88 10.11 3.40 3.48
CA LEU A 88 11.00 3.99 2.48
C LEU A 88 10.16 4.36 1.25
N PHE A 89 9.99 5.67 1.03
CA PHE A 89 9.24 6.21 -0.10
C PHE A 89 10.15 6.36 -1.32
N LEU A 90 9.75 5.78 -2.45
CA LEU A 90 10.46 5.83 -3.72
C LEU A 90 9.47 6.18 -4.83
N SER A 91 9.82 7.13 -5.67
CA SER A 91 8.99 7.55 -6.79
C SER A 91 9.75 7.36 -8.10
N ILE A 92 9.09 6.76 -9.08
CA ILE A 92 9.64 6.63 -10.43
C ILE A 92 9.08 7.76 -11.27
N PHE A 93 9.99 8.56 -11.81
CA PHE A 93 9.68 9.73 -12.63
C PHE A 93 10.11 9.50 -14.08
N GLY A 94 9.33 10.02 -15.00
CA GLY A 94 9.59 9.92 -16.43
C GLY A 94 8.43 10.45 -17.25
N ALA A 95 8.74 10.85 -18.49
CA ALA A 95 7.74 11.38 -19.41
C ALA A 95 6.54 10.43 -19.58
N PRO A 96 5.35 10.94 -19.94
CA PRO A 96 4.23 10.09 -20.30
C PRO A 96 4.64 9.06 -21.36
N SER A 97 4.19 7.82 -21.21
CA SER A 97 4.52 6.69 -22.11
C SER A 97 6.01 6.32 -22.19
N SER A 98 6.86 6.72 -21.23
CA SER A 98 8.28 6.33 -21.18
C SER A 98 8.56 4.91 -20.67
N GLY A 99 7.53 4.09 -20.45
CA GLY A 99 7.68 2.71 -19.95
C GLY A 99 7.85 2.56 -18.44
N LYS A 100 7.42 3.53 -17.61
CA LYS A 100 7.53 3.47 -16.14
C LYS A 100 6.85 2.24 -15.55
N SER A 101 5.61 1.97 -15.95
CA SER A 101 4.84 0.86 -15.41
C SER A 101 5.43 -0.50 -15.84
N TYR A 102 6.01 -0.59 -17.05
CA TYR A 102 6.82 -1.74 -17.48
C TYR A 102 8.05 -1.93 -16.61
N PHE A 103 8.80 -0.85 -16.38
CA PHE A 103 9.98 -0.87 -15.54
C PHE A 103 9.61 -1.29 -14.11
N LEU A 104 8.52 -0.77 -13.54
CA LEU A 104 7.99 -1.14 -12.23
C LEU A 104 7.73 -2.65 -12.15
N ALA A 105 6.91 -3.18 -13.08
CA ALA A 105 6.57 -4.61 -13.09
C ALA A 105 7.79 -5.51 -13.23
N ALA A 106 8.70 -5.18 -14.16
CA ALA A 106 9.94 -5.94 -14.34
C ALA A 106 10.87 -5.85 -13.12
N MET A 107 10.99 -4.65 -12.53
CA MET A 107 11.80 -4.42 -11.34
C MET A 107 11.25 -5.20 -10.15
N THR A 108 9.96 -5.11 -9.84
CA THR A 108 9.38 -5.80 -8.68
C THR A 108 9.43 -7.32 -8.84
N TRP A 109 9.20 -7.83 -10.05
CA TRP A 109 9.38 -9.24 -10.39
C TRP A 109 10.81 -9.73 -10.15
N GLU A 110 11.82 -9.00 -10.65
CA GLU A 110 13.22 -9.39 -10.48
C GLU A 110 13.75 -9.17 -9.06
N LEU A 111 13.26 -8.15 -8.34
CA LEU A 111 13.62 -7.92 -6.94
C LEU A 111 13.17 -9.09 -6.04
N ARG A 112 11.97 -9.67 -6.27
CA ARG A 112 11.50 -10.86 -5.52
C ARG A 112 12.44 -12.05 -5.65
N LYS A 113 13.19 -12.16 -6.74
CA LYS A 113 14.16 -13.25 -6.98
C LYS A 113 15.56 -12.88 -6.50
N THR A 114 16.01 -11.68 -6.86
CA THR A 114 17.41 -11.24 -6.68
C THR A 114 17.73 -10.95 -5.22
N LEU A 115 16.82 -10.29 -4.49
CA LEU A 115 17.07 -9.88 -3.10
C LEU A 115 17.28 -11.08 -2.16
N PRO A 116 16.46 -12.15 -2.19
CA PRO A 116 16.71 -13.32 -1.37
C PRO A 116 18.03 -14.02 -1.73
N LEU A 117 18.29 -14.20 -3.03
CA LEU A 117 19.43 -14.97 -3.52
C LEU A 117 20.78 -14.29 -3.32
N LYS A 118 20.86 -12.97 -3.50
CA LYS A 118 22.14 -12.24 -3.49
C LYS A 118 22.39 -11.48 -2.19
N PHE A 119 21.33 -11.12 -1.47
CA PHE A 119 21.43 -10.26 -0.31
C PHE A 119 20.79 -10.85 0.95
N SER A 120 20.17 -12.04 0.88
CA SER A 120 19.42 -12.62 2.00
C SER A 120 18.35 -11.66 2.55
N LEU A 121 17.65 -10.98 1.64
CA LEU A 121 16.54 -10.07 1.94
C LEU A 121 15.26 -10.61 1.30
N SER A 122 14.19 -10.79 2.08
CA SER A 122 12.86 -11.06 1.52
C SER A 122 12.23 -9.78 1.02
N PHE A 123 11.65 -9.83 -0.17
CA PHE A 123 10.83 -8.77 -0.75
C PHE A 123 9.46 -9.36 -1.06
N SER A 124 8.45 -8.96 -0.29
CA SER A 124 7.11 -9.57 -0.31
C SER A 124 6.02 -8.51 -0.38
N ASP A 125 4.88 -8.89 -0.98
CA ASP A 125 3.69 -8.05 -0.99
C ASP A 125 3.26 -7.69 0.44
N ALA A 126 3.06 -6.40 0.71
CA ALA A 126 2.58 -5.90 1.99
C ALA A 126 1.12 -5.43 1.96
N ASP A 127 0.54 -5.26 0.77
CA ASP A 127 -0.89 -4.97 0.58
C ASP A 127 -1.34 -5.41 -0.84
N PRO A 128 -1.99 -6.59 -0.95
CA PRO A 128 -2.41 -7.13 -2.24
C PRO A 128 -3.45 -6.27 -2.97
N VAL A 129 -4.25 -5.49 -2.24
CA VAL A 129 -5.29 -4.64 -2.84
C VAL A 129 -4.64 -3.43 -3.50
N MET A 130 -3.69 -2.77 -2.81
CA MET A 130 -2.94 -1.67 -3.39
C MET A 130 -2.01 -2.12 -4.53
N ASN A 131 -1.49 -3.35 -4.46
CA ASN A 131 -0.62 -3.92 -5.47
C ASN A 131 -1.34 -4.58 -6.65
N GLN A 132 -2.68 -4.55 -6.70
CA GLN A 132 -3.45 -5.26 -7.71
C GLN A 132 -3.04 -4.89 -9.14
N THR A 133 -3.02 -3.60 -9.47
CA THR A 133 -2.68 -3.11 -10.81
C THR A 133 -1.27 -3.52 -11.24
N LEU A 134 -0.31 -3.49 -10.32
CA LEU A 134 1.06 -3.93 -10.59
C LEU A 134 1.14 -5.45 -10.79
N THR A 135 0.38 -6.21 -10.01
CA THR A 135 0.26 -7.67 -10.17
C THR A 135 -0.33 -8.04 -11.53
N GLU A 136 -1.30 -7.28 -12.02
CA GLU A 136 -1.87 -7.43 -13.36
C GLU A 136 -0.80 -7.18 -14.44
N TYR A 137 -0.02 -6.09 -14.34
CA TYR A 137 1.11 -5.84 -15.24
C TYR A 137 2.16 -6.95 -15.21
N GLU A 138 2.54 -7.45 -14.04
CA GLU A 138 3.48 -8.58 -13.92
C GLU A 138 2.95 -9.82 -14.65
N ARG A 139 1.66 -10.12 -14.51
CA ARG A 139 1.02 -11.27 -15.17
C ARG A 139 1.02 -11.11 -16.68
N GLU A 140 0.67 -9.93 -17.19
CA GLU A 140 0.65 -9.64 -18.61
C GLU A 140 2.05 -9.70 -19.25
N VAL A 141 3.09 -9.29 -18.52
CA VAL A 141 4.48 -9.31 -19.00
C VAL A 141 5.13 -10.69 -18.91
N PHE A 142 4.92 -11.42 -17.81
CA PHE A 142 5.72 -12.63 -17.49
C PHE A 142 4.92 -13.94 -17.47
N ALA A 143 3.59 -13.90 -17.49
CA ALA A 143 2.73 -15.08 -17.43
C ALA A 143 1.80 -15.20 -18.65
N ASN A 144 2.28 -14.77 -19.83
CA ASN A 144 1.55 -14.93 -21.08
C ASN A 144 1.66 -16.39 -21.57
N ASP A 145 0.53 -17.10 -21.59
CA ASP A 145 0.45 -18.52 -21.95
C ASP A 145 0.64 -18.81 -23.45
N ASN A 146 0.79 -17.76 -24.30
CA ASN A 146 0.87 -17.91 -25.75
C ASN A 146 2.21 -17.39 -26.29
N GLU A 147 3.24 -18.24 -26.21
CA GLU A 147 4.63 -17.96 -26.63
C GLU A 147 4.74 -17.54 -28.12
N GLU A 148 3.80 -17.97 -28.96
CA GLU A 148 3.84 -17.73 -30.41
C GLU A 148 3.15 -16.41 -30.83
N THR A 149 2.41 -15.76 -29.93
CA THR A 149 1.66 -14.55 -30.26
C THR A 149 2.40 -13.28 -29.81
N LEU A 150 2.97 -12.56 -30.78
CA LEU A 150 3.53 -11.23 -30.54
C LEU A 150 2.42 -10.26 -30.07
N THR A 151 2.36 -10.02 -28.77
CA THR A 151 1.41 -9.09 -28.18
C THR A 151 2.06 -7.71 -28.06
N PRO A 152 1.51 -6.67 -28.69
CA PRO A 152 2.11 -5.35 -28.63
C PRO A 152 2.06 -4.79 -27.20
N MET A 153 3.15 -4.20 -26.75
CA MET A 153 3.35 -3.79 -25.34
C MET A 153 2.34 -2.74 -24.84
N ASN A 154 1.80 -1.92 -25.74
CA ASN A 154 0.73 -0.97 -25.44
C ASN A 154 -0.64 -1.63 -25.15
N ARG A 155 -0.75 -2.94 -25.37
CA ARG A 155 -1.91 -3.77 -25.02
C ARG A 155 -1.71 -4.49 -23.69
N LEU A 156 -0.45 -4.64 -23.24
CA LEU A 156 -0.07 -5.34 -22.00
C LEU A 156 0.09 -4.40 -20.79
N ILE A 157 0.27 -3.11 -21.05
CA ILE A 157 0.47 -2.11 -20.01
C ILE A 157 -0.24 -0.83 -20.43
N HIS A 158 -1.27 -0.50 -19.67
CA HIS A 158 -2.02 0.74 -19.85
C HIS A 158 -1.14 1.96 -19.58
N LYS A 159 -1.44 3.07 -20.26
CA LYS A 159 -0.73 4.32 -20.02
C LYS A 159 -1.01 4.80 -18.59
N THR A 160 0.03 5.31 -17.94
CA THR A 160 -0.07 6.04 -16.68
C THR A 160 -0.86 7.33 -16.93
N ASP A 161 -2.15 7.32 -16.64
CA ASP A 161 -3.02 8.49 -16.71
C ASP A 161 -3.28 9.05 -15.30
N ILE A 162 -3.46 10.36 -15.18
CA ILE A 162 -3.68 11.09 -13.91
C ILE A 162 -5.09 10.82 -13.33
N VAL A 163 -5.95 10.16 -14.12
CA VAL A 163 -7.31 9.77 -13.76
C VAL A 163 -7.42 8.27 -13.99
N GLY A 164 -7.70 7.49 -12.94
CA GLY A 164 -7.82 6.03 -13.00
C GLY A 164 -7.39 5.34 -11.71
N ASP A 165 -7.13 4.04 -11.80
CA ASP A 165 -6.88 3.13 -10.66
C ASP A 165 -5.65 3.46 -9.79
N LEU A 166 -4.79 4.38 -10.27
CA LEU A 166 -3.57 4.82 -9.59
C LEU A 166 -3.76 6.03 -8.67
N TYR A 167 -4.97 6.61 -8.58
CA TYR A 167 -5.23 7.75 -7.72
C TYR A 167 -6.54 7.60 -6.95
N ASP A 168 -6.54 8.02 -5.69
CA ASP A 168 -7.71 8.06 -4.83
C ASP A 168 -8.15 9.52 -4.61
N SER A 169 -9.43 9.80 -4.89
CA SER A 169 -10.03 11.13 -4.73
C SER A 169 -10.53 11.37 -3.30
N VAL A 170 -10.11 12.47 -2.69
CA VAL A 170 -10.44 12.83 -1.30
C VAL A 170 -10.92 14.28 -1.22
N SER A 171 -12.05 14.48 -0.53
CA SER A 171 -12.67 15.80 -0.33
C SER A 171 -12.08 16.55 0.86
N PHE A 172 -11.66 17.79 0.61
CA PHE A 172 -11.27 18.81 1.58
C PHE A 172 -12.20 20.03 1.45
N GLY A 173 -13.39 19.90 2.02
CA GLY A 173 -14.41 20.95 2.00
C GLY A 173 -14.94 21.17 0.58
N LYS A 174 -14.48 22.24 -0.09
CA LYS A 174 -14.86 22.56 -1.47
C LYS A 174 -13.87 22.03 -2.52
N HIS A 175 -12.74 21.47 -2.08
CA HIS A 175 -11.69 21.01 -2.96
C HIS A 175 -11.63 19.49 -2.97
N THR A 176 -11.48 18.87 -4.13
CA THR A 176 -11.14 17.45 -4.25
C THR A 176 -9.66 17.34 -4.60
N ILE A 177 -8.93 16.51 -3.85
CA ILE A 177 -7.52 16.24 -4.04
C ILE A 177 -7.37 14.77 -4.46
N ASN A 178 -6.58 14.51 -5.50
CA ASN A 178 -6.23 13.16 -5.92
C ASN A 178 -4.88 12.78 -5.30
N PHE A 179 -4.86 11.76 -4.45
CA PHE A 179 -3.63 11.21 -3.89
C PHE A 179 -3.17 10.00 -4.71
N PRO A 180 -1.87 9.85 -4.99
CA PRO A 180 -1.36 8.69 -5.69
C PRO A 180 -1.49 7.44 -4.81
N ARG A 181 -1.90 6.33 -5.41
CA ARG A 181 -1.95 5.03 -4.76
C ARG A 181 -0.54 4.41 -4.75
N PRO A 182 0.02 4.11 -3.57
CA PRO A 182 1.33 3.48 -3.46
C PRO A 182 1.26 1.98 -3.78
N PHE A 183 2.32 1.43 -4.38
CA PHE A 183 2.59 -0.01 -4.31
C PHE A 183 3.41 -0.31 -3.05
N LEU A 184 2.98 -1.28 -2.26
CA LEU A 184 3.53 -1.52 -0.92
C LEU A 184 4.17 -2.89 -0.80
N PHE A 185 5.44 -2.90 -0.40
CA PHE A 185 6.20 -4.13 -0.19
C PHE A 185 6.88 -4.13 1.17
N SER A 186 7.10 -5.32 1.71
CA SER A 186 7.91 -5.55 2.89
C SER A 186 9.30 -6.02 2.46
N LEU A 187 10.32 -5.32 2.95
CA LEU A 187 11.72 -5.70 2.79
C LEU A 187 12.27 -6.12 4.14
N GLN A 188 12.64 -7.39 4.33
CA GLN A 188 13.09 -7.90 5.62
C GLN A 188 14.36 -8.77 5.51
N PRO A 189 15.31 -8.69 6.46
CA PRO A 189 16.41 -9.63 6.56
C PRO A 189 15.95 -11.07 6.74
N GLN A 190 16.57 -11.99 6.00
CA GLN A 190 16.43 -13.44 6.20
C GLN A 190 17.56 -13.97 7.09
N GLY A 191 17.47 -15.24 7.50
CA GLY A 191 18.39 -15.84 8.50
C GLY A 191 19.88 -15.75 8.16
N ALA A 192 20.25 -15.78 6.87
CA ALA A 192 21.65 -15.65 6.44
C ALA A 192 22.17 -14.19 6.36
N HIS A 193 21.29 -13.20 6.55
CA HIS A 193 21.67 -11.79 6.50
C HIS A 193 22.56 -11.42 7.70
N PRO A 194 23.63 -10.62 7.55
CA PRO A 194 24.49 -10.20 8.67
C PRO A 194 23.75 -9.51 9.82
N LYS A 195 22.63 -8.87 9.48
CA LYS A 195 21.70 -8.20 10.41
C LYS A 195 20.41 -9.00 10.69
N ALA A 196 20.37 -10.30 10.43
CA ALA A 196 19.18 -11.14 10.67
C ALA A 196 18.69 -11.08 12.12
N ASN A 197 19.64 -10.97 13.06
CA ASN A 197 19.36 -10.94 14.50
C ASN A 197 19.30 -9.53 15.08
N SER A 198 19.63 -8.50 14.29
CA SER A 198 19.45 -7.11 14.68
C SER A 198 17.97 -6.87 14.96
N GLY A 199 17.67 -6.05 15.97
CA GLY A 199 16.29 -5.81 16.43
C GLY A 199 15.35 -5.21 15.37
N THR A 200 14.19 -4.73 15.82
CA THR A 200 13.01 -4.28 15.03
C THR A 200 13.22 -3.10 14.07
N GLY A 201 14.45 -2.74 13.69
CA GLY A 201 14.76 -1.56 12.88
C GLY A 201 15.42 -1.81 11.52
N VAL A 202 15.58 -3.07 11.08
CA VAL A 202 16.26 -3.37 9.79
C VAL A 202 15.28 -3.60 8.65
N GLY A 203 14.07 -4.08 8.93
CA GLY A 203 13.01 -4.17 7.93
C GLY A 203 12.52 -2.80 7.48
N ARG A 204 11.95 -2.71 6.28
CA ARG A 204 11.34 -1.49 5.72
C ARG A 204 10.03 -1.81 5.03
N ALA A 205 9.06 -0.91 5.14
CA ALA A 205 7.90 -0.86 4.25
C ALA A 205 8.28 -0.03 3.02
N ILE A 206 8.48 -0.67 1.88
CA ILE A 206 8.80 0.01 0.63
C ILE A 206 7.50 0.54 0.02
N CYS A 207 7.42 1.85 -0.18
CA CYS A 207 6.30 2.53 -0.84
C CYS A 207 6.78 3.03 -2.21
N LEU A 208 6.33 2.39 -3.29
CA LEU A 208 6.66 2.78 -4.66
C LEU A 208 5.51 3.59 -5.28
N TYR A 209 5.84 4.65 -6.00
CA TYR A 209 4.86 5.44 -6.76
C TYR A 209 5.22 5.47 -8.24
N ASP A 210 4.19 5.29 -9.09
CA ASP A 210 4.25 5.58 -10.53
C ASP A 210 3.72 6.99 -10.77
N ASN A 211 4.60 7.98 -10.75
CA ASN A 211 4.21 9.37 -10.95
C ASN A 211 4.39 9.75 -12.43
N ALA A 212 3.32 10.29 -13.03
CA ALA A 212 3.45 11.01 -14.29
C ALA A 212 4.30 12.27 -14.03
N GLY A 213 5.45 12.36 -14.71
CA GLY A 213 6.29 13.56 -14.67
C GLY A 213 5.65 14.76 -15.36
#